data_AF-A0A954UFS5-F1
#
_entry.id   AF-A0A954UFS5-F1
#
_cell.length_a   1.000
_cell.length_b   1.000
_cell.length_c   1.000
_cell.angle_alpha   90.00
_cell.angle_beta   90.00
_cell.angle_gamma   90.00
#
_symmetry.space_group_name_H-M   'P 1'
#
loop_
_entity.id
_entity.type
_entity.pdbx_description
1 polymer ?
#
loop_
_entity_poly.entity_id
_entity_poly.type
_entity_poly.pdbx_seq_one_letter_code
_entity_poly.pdbx_strand_id
1 'polypeptide(L)' 'QRALGQAYVSVVIKGPEHPELMNKLAIRSFPTTLLATSDGQIVDQLKGYTDAAKLYEHMRATWQQQQTRVARR' A
#
# COMPACT_ATOMS: atom_id res chain seq x y z
N GLN A 1 -4.88 -16.10 -14.10
CA GLN A 1 -4.74 -15.21 -12.92
C GLN A 1 -3.90 -14.02 -13.34
N ARG A 2 -4.35 -12.78 -13.09
CA ARG A 2 -3.57 -11.58 -13.40
C ARG A 2 -2.38 -11.53 -12.43
N ALA A 3 -1.16 -11.37 -12.93
CA ALA A 3 0.01 -11.29 -12.06
C ALA A 3 -0.09 -10.04 -11.17
N LEU A 4 0.28 -10.15 -9.90
CA LEU A 4 0.18 -9.06 -8.93
C LEU A 4 0.91 -7.78 -9.41
N GLY A 5 2.02 -7.94 -10.14
CA GLY A 5 2.78 -6.83 -10.73
C GLY A 5 2.03 -6.04 -11.82
N GLN A 6 0.92 -6.55 -12.35
CA GLN A 6 0.04 -5.81 -13.26
C GLN A 6 -1.13 -5.13 -12.53
N ALA A 7 -1.30 -5.41 -11.23
CA ALA A 7 -2.38 -4.86 -10.40
C ALA A 7 -1.93 -3.69 -9.53
N TYR A 8 -0.62 -3.46 -9.42
CA TYR A 8 -0.02 -2.43 -8.58
C TYR A 8 0.98 -1.57 -9.34
N VAL A 9 1.10 -0.31 -8.92
CA VAL A 9 2.18 0.60 -9.33
C VAL A 9 2.98 0.95 -8.08
N SER A 10 4.30 0.72 -8.12
CA SER A 10 5.18 1.08 -7.01
C SER A 10 5.60 2.54 -7.13
N VAL A 11 5.42 3.29 -6.04
CA VAL A 11 5.87 4.68 -5.91
C VAL A 11 6.77 4.78 -4.69
N VAL A 12 7.98 5.31 -4.88
CA VAL A 12 8.94 5.55 -3.80
C VAL A 12 8.91 7.02 -3.45
N ILE A 13 8.66 7.32 -2.18
CA ILE A 13 8.62 8.70 -1.67
C ILE A 13 9.75 8.87 -0.66
N LYS A 14 10.57 9.90 -0.87
CA LYS A 14 11.58 10.30 0.11
C LYS A 14 10.92 11.15 1.20
N GLY A 15 10.50 10.50 2.28
CA GLY A 15 9.75 11.15 3.36
C GLY A 15 10.31 12.49 3.87
N PRO A 16 11.64 12.61 4.12
CA PRO A 16 12.24 13.87 4.56
C PRO A 16 12.07 15.05 3.59
N GLU A 17 11.92 14.79 2.29
CA GLU A 17 11.71 15.82 1.26
C GLU A 17 10.24 16.27 1.19
N HIS A 18 9.32 15.57 1.86
CA HIS A 18 7.87 15.81 1.82
C HIS A 18 7.22 15.82 3.22
N PRO A 19 7.62 16.72 4.14
CA PRO A 19 7.16 16.72 5.53
C PRO A 19 5.65 16.92 5.67
N GLU A 20 5.02 17.74 4.81
CA GLU A 20 3.57 17.92 4.80
C GLU A 20 2.82 16.62 4.47
N LEU A 21 3.32 15.85 3.50
CA LEU A 21 2.73 14.58 3.12
C LEU A 21 2.88 13.55 4.24
N MET A 22 4.05 13.48 4.87
CA MET A 22 4.27 12.58 6.01
C MET A 22 3.32 12.91 7.16
N ASN A 23 3.10 14.19 7.44
CA ASN A 23 2.14 14.62 8.46
C ASN A 23 0.69 14.28 8.08
N LYS A 24 0.27 14.56 6.83
CA LYS A 24 -1.08 14.25 6.35
C LYS A 24 -1.39 12.75 6.37
N LEU A 25 -0.39 11.92 6.09
CA LEU A 25 -0.51 10.45 6.11
C LEU A 25 -0.15 9.83 7.48
N ALA A 26 0.08 10.66 8.50
CA ALA A 26 0.47 10.24 9.84
C ALA A 26 1.67 9.25 9.88
N ILE A 27 2.63 9.41 8.96
CA ILE A 27 3.86 8.61 8.92
C ILE A 27 4.83 9.13 9.97
N ARG A 28 5.13 8.29 10.97
CA ARG A 28 6.03 8.61 12.11
C ARG A 28 7.28 7.75 12.17
N SER A 29 7.37 6.72 11.33
CA SER A 29 8.49 5.77 11.31
C SER A 29 8.84 5.39 9.88
N PHE A 30 10.11 5.09 9.65
CA PHE A 30 10.63 4.64 8.35
C PHE A 30 11.27 3.26 8.47
N PRO A 31 11.20 2.42 7.42
CA PRO A 31 10.35 2.59 6.23
C PRO A 31 8.86 2.41 6.57
N THR A 32 7.98 2.99 5.76
CA THR A 32 6.53 2.75 5.80
C THR A 32 6.04 2.54 4.37
N THR A 33 5.34 1.43 4.13
CA THR A 33 4.70 1.13 2.85
C THR A 33 3.20 1.34 2.98
N LEU A 34 2.62 2.09 2.05
CA LEU A 34 1.18 2.29 1.96
C LEU A 34 0.62 1.54 0.76
N LEU A 35 -0.53 0.90 0.94
CA LEU A 35 -1.35 0.41 -0.17
C LEU A 35 -2.50 1.37 -0.37
N ALA A 36 -2.62 1.89 -1.59
CA ALA A 36 -3.66 2.83 -1.96
C ALA A 36 -4.42 2.30 -3.18
N THR A 37 -5.71 2.58 -3.23
CA THR A 37 -6.54 2.39 -4.43
C THR A 37 -6.32 3.53 -5.41
N SER A 38 -6.77 3.35 -6.66
CA SER A 38 -6.61 4.34 -7.74
C SER A 38 -7.35 5.65 -7.50
N ASP A 39 -8.34 5.68 -6.60
CA ASP A 39 -9.05 6.88 -6.15
C ASP A 39 -8.38 7.56 -4.94
N GLY A 40 -7.21 7.08 -4.53
CA GLY A 40 -6.39 7.70 -3.48
C GLY A 40 -6.75 7.28 -2.06
N GLN A 41 -7.65 6.32 -1.86
CA GLN A 41 -7.93 5.79 -0.52
C GLN A 41 -6.80 4.86 -0.06
N ILE A 42 -6.29 5.11 1.14
CA ILE A 42 -5.33 4.19 1.78
C ILE A 42 -6.10 3.00 2.32
N VAL A 43 -5.79 1.82 1.81
CA VAL A 43 -6.41 0.56 2.24
C VAL A 43 -5.55 -0.21 3.23
N ASP A 44 -4.26 0.12 3.30
CA ASP A 44 -3.33 -0.53 4.23
C ASP A 44 -2.05 0.27 4.49
N GLN A 45 -1.40 -0.02 5.62
CA GLN A 45 -0.12 0.56 6.03
C GLN A 45 0.75 -0.48 6.73
N LEU A 46 1.94 -0.73 6.17
CA LEU A 46 2.97 -1.58 6.77
C LEU A 46 4.11 -0.70 7.30
N LYS A 47 4.46 -0.86 8.57
CA LYS A 47 5.54 -0.12 9.24
C LYS A 47 6.74 -1.03 9.46
N GLY A 48 7.93 -0.50 9.19
CA GLY A 48 9.18 -1.22 9.34
C GLY A 48 9.50 -2.14 8.16
N TYR A 49 10.64 -2.83 8.26
CA TYR A 49 11.09 -3.76 7.25
C TYR A 49 10.27 -5.06 7.31
N THR A 50 9.94 -5.59 6.14
CA THR A 50 9.32 -6.91 5.98
C THR A 50 10.00 -7.65 4.84
N ASP A 51 9.95 -8.98 4.87
CA ASP A 51 10.48 -9.78 3.77
C ASP A 51 9.53 -9.76 2.56
N ALA A 52 10.12 -9.98 1.38
CA ALA A 52 9.39 -9.87 0.11
C ALA A 52 8.24 -10.88 0.00
N ALA A 53 8.39 -12.09 0.57
CA ALA A 53 7.36 -13.12 0.51
C ALA A 53 6.14 -12.72 1.37
N LYS A 54 6.38 -12.23 2.59
CA LYS A 54 5.32 -11.70 3.46
C LYS A 54 4.63 -10.49 2.83
N LEU A 55 5.39 -9.56 2.24
CA LEU A 55 4.80 -8.41 1.55
C LEU A 55 3.92 -8.85 0.39
N TYR A 56 4.37 -9.83 -0.41
CA TYR A 56 3.61 -10.36 -1.54
C TYR A 56 2.28 -10.98 -1.10
N GLU A 57 2.30 -11.87 -0.11
CA GLU A 57 1.08 -12.49 0.41
C GLU A 57 0.13 -11.46 1.03
N HIS A 58 0.68 -10.46 1.72
CA HIS A 58 -0.10 -9.35 2.26
C HIS A 58 -0.80 -8.54 1.16
N MET A 59 -0.06 -8.10 0.14
CA MET A 59 -0.60 -7.36 -1.01
C MET A 59 -1.66 -8.18 -1.77
N ARG A 60 -1.46 -9.49 -1.89
CA ARG A 60 -2.41 -10.41 -2.53
C ARG A 60 -3.70 -10.50 -1.72
N ALA A 61 -3.61 -10.68 -0.41
CA ALA A 61 -4.77 -10.74 0.47
C ALA A 61 -5.57 -9.42 0.44
N THR A 62 -4.89 -8.27 0.55
CA THR A 62 -5.52 -6.96 0.48
C THR A 62 -6.21 -6.74 -0.87
N TRP A 63 -5.60 -7.14 -1.98
CA TRP A 63 -6.20 -7.04 -3.32
C TRP A 63 -7.50 -7.86 -3.44
N GLN A 64 -7.51 -9.10 -2.96
CA GLN A 64 -8.70 -9.97 -2.98
C GLN A 64 -9.84 -9.41 -2.13
N GLN A 65 -9.52 -8.83 -0.97
CA GLN A 65 -10.50 -8.16 -0.12
C GLN A 65 -11.13 -6.96 -0.82
N GLN A 66 -10.34 -6.13 -1.51
CA GLN A 66 -10.86 -4.97 -2.25
C GLN A 66 -11.77 -5.38 -3.41
N GLN A 67 -11.43 -6.43 -4.15
CA GLN A 67 -12.30 -6.95 -5.22
C GLN A 67 -13.66 -7.40 -4.69
N THR A 68 -13.68 -8.06 -3.53
CA THR A 68 -14.92 -8.52 -2.89
C THR A 68 -15.78 -7.35 -2.43
N ARG A 69 -15.17 -6.25 -1.99
CA ARG A 69 -15.89 -5.04 -1.57
C ARG A 69 -16.52 -4.30 -2.75
N VAL A 70 -15.81 -4.23 -3.88
CA VAL A 70 -16.34 -3.63 -5.11
C VAL A 70 -17.51 -4.46 -5.66
N ALA A 71 -17.41 -5.78 -5.66
CA ALA A 71 -18.47 -6.66 -6.18
C ALA A 71 -19.79 -6.64 -5.38
N ARG A 72 -19.77 -6.08 -4.16
CA ARG A 72 -20.96 -5.96 -3.28
C ARG A 72 -21.62 -4.58 -3.32
N ARG A 73 -21.07 -3.64 -4.08
CA ARG A 73 -21.64 -2.31 -4.32
C ARG A 73 -22.24 -2.26 -5.71
#